data_AF-A0A1C5M0T1-F1
#
_entry.id   AF-A0A1C5M0T1-F1
#
_cell.length_a   1.000
_cell.length_b   1.000
_cell.length_c   1.000
_cell.angle_alpha   90.00
_cell.angle_beta   90.00
_cell.angle_gamma   90.00
#
_symmetry.space_group_name_H-M   'P 1'
#
loop_
_entity.id
_entity.type
_entity.pdbx_description
1 polymer ?
#
loop_
_entity_poly.entity_id
_entity_poly.type
_entity_poly.pdbx_seq_one_letter_code
_entity_poly.pdbx_strand_id
1 'polypeptide(L)'
;MERTISAMIGKGSVNHNTRAFTAKNVDKNRSADNVEFCQEDIKQVYHKLFDEALERYNAKQKRKDRLIDNYYEKIRRGKQEKLFHEVIFQIGNKDDMNAKSEDGLLAKRILTEFMDEFQARNPYLYVFSAHLHMDEETPHLHIDFVSYITGSKRGLDTRVSLKSALAAEGFTGGTRGATELNQWIASEKQELATVMERYGVEWLQKGTHEKHLSVLEFEKKERAKEVAELDSQKREISSVVLQLGEAVSVKK
;
A
#
# COMPACT_ATOMS: atom_id res chain seq x y z
N MET A 1 -7.45 -19.36 -12.73
CA MET A 1 -6.18 -18.71 -13.16
C MET A 1 -5.39 -18.33 -11.91
N GLU A 2 -4.06 -18.32 -11.93
CA GLU A 2 -3.26 -18.00 -10.73
C GLU A 2 -2.64 -16.60 -10.80
N ARG A 3 -2.69 -15.84 -9.69
CA ARG A 3 -2.11 -14.48 -9.60
C ARG A 3 -1.52 -14.19 -8.22
N THR A 4 -0.48 -13.36 -8.19
CA THR A 4 0.16 -12.93 -6.93
C THR A 4 -0.61 -11.81 -6.25
N ILE A 5 -0.54 -11.74 -4.92
CA ILE A 5 -0.97 -10.58 -4.14
C ILE A 5 0.25 -9.83 -3.60
N SER A 6 0.29 -8.53 -3.84
CA SER A 6 1.17 -7.58 -3.16
C SER A 6 0.35 -6.73 -2.19
N ALA A 7 0.85 -6.57 -0.97
CA ALA A 7 0.33 -5.67 0.03
C ALA A 7 1.51 -4.97 0.70
N MET A 8 1.55 -3.63 0.69
CA MET A 8 2.66 -2.87 1.25
C MET A 8 2.19 -1.67 2.05
N ILE A 9 2.95 -1.31 3.09
CA ILE A 9 2.74 -0.06 3.80
C ILE A 9 3.38 1.07 3.02
N GLY A 10 2.55 1.97 2.54
CA GLY A 10 2.94 3.15 1.80
C GLY A 10 3.60 4.20 2.69
N LYS A 11 4.21 5.19 2.04
CA LYS A 11 4.76 6.35 2.77
C LYS A 11 3.65 7.30 3.23
N GLY A 12 2.43 7.16 2.69
CA GLY A 12 1.30 8.04 2.95
C GLY A 12 1.43 9.32 2.14
N SER A 13 0.73 9.40 1.00
CA SER A 13 0.72 10.60 0.17
C SER A 13 -0.67 10.88 -0.39
N VAL A 14 -1.52 11.51 0.43
CA VAL A 14 -2.90 11.90 0.06
C VAL A 14 -2.93 12.65 -1.28
N ASN A 15 -2.02 13.60 -1.52
CA ASN A 15 -1.97 14.36 -2.79
C ASN A 15 -1.72 13.49 -4.04
N HIS A 16 -1.04 12.35 -3.89
CA HIS A 16 -0.81 11.41 -4.98
C HIS A 16 -2.08 10.60 -5.27
N ASN A 17 -2.74 10.18 -4.19
CA ASN A 17 -3.94 9.35 -4.21
C ASN A 17 -5.13 10.11 -4.80
N THR A 18 -5.26 11.40 -4.48
CA THR A 18 -6.29 12.28 -5.05
C THR A 18 -5.91 12.88 -6.41
N ARG A 19 -4.79 12.46 -7.01
CA ARG A 19 -4.24 13.01 -8.26
C ARG A 19 -4.09 14.54 -8.27
N ALA A 20 -3.84 15.15 -7.10
CA ALA A 20 -3.58 16.59 -6.97
C ALA A 20 -2.28 17.02 -7.66
N PHE A 21 -1.38 16.06 -7.94
CA PHE A 21 -0.31 16.21 -8.91
C PHE A 21 -0.24 14.97 -9.80
N THR A 22 0.23 15.13 -11.04
CA THR A 22 0.40 14.01 -11.98
C THR A 22 1.85 13.53 -11.97
N ALA A 23 2.07 12.29 -11.55
CA ALA A 23 3.37 11.64 -11.66
C ALA A 23 3.66 11.19 -13.11
N LYS A 24 4.94 10.94 -13.45
CA LYS A 24 5.35 10.63 -14.83
C LYS A 24 4.75 9.31 -15.36
N ASN A 25 4.48 8.37 -14.47
CA ASN A 25 3.91 7.05 -14.72
C ASN A 25 2.37 7.05 -14.83
N VAL A 26 1.71 8.20 -14.68
CA VAL A 26 0.25 8.33 -14.74
C VAL A 26 -0.20 8.74 -16.15
N ASP A 27 -1.09 7.94 -16.74
CA ASP A 27 -1.78 8.24 -17.99
C ASP A 27 -3.07 9.02 -17.71
N LYS A 28 -3.01 10.35 -17.86
CA LYS A 28 -4.13 11.26 -17.56
C LYS A 28 -5.43 10.90 -18.28
N ASN A 29 -5.37 10.29 -19.46
CA ASN A 29 -6.57 9.94 -20.21
C ASN A 29 -7.36 8.81 -19.56
N ARG A 30 -6.71 8.03 -18.69
CA ARG A 30 -7.29 6.89 -17.97
C ARG A 30 -7.65 7.22 -16.52
N SER A 31 -7.34 8.43 -16.03
CA SER A 31 -7.70 8.80 -14.66
C SER A 31 -9.22 8.83 -14.42
N ALA A 32 -10.02 8.92 -15.50
CA ALA A 32 -11.48 8.74 -15.43
C ALA A 32 -11.90 7.31 -15.06
N ASP A 33 -11.03 6.31 -15.22
CA ASP A 33 -11.28 4.92 -14.87
C ASP A 33 -10.93 4.61 -13.41
N ASN A 34 -10.31 5.55 -12.67
CA ASN A 34 -10.04 5.41 -11.25
C ASN A 34 -11.36 5.34 -10.46
N VAL A 35 -11.30 4.78 -9.25
CA VAL A 35 -12.43 4.76 -8.32
C VAL A 35 -12.03 5.44 -7.02
N GLU A 36 -12.80 6.43 -6.61
CA GLU A 36 -12.71 7.05 -5.29
C GLU A 36 -13.83 6.48 -4.42
N PHE A 37 -13.46 5.81 -3.33
CA PHE A 37 -14.42 5.21 -2.41
C PHE A 37 -14.82 6.19 -1.31
N CYS A 38 -13.84 6.93 -0.79
CA CYS A 38 -14.06 8.00 0.17
C CYS A 38 -12.88 8.98 0.17
N GLN A 39 -13.15 10.21 0.58
CA GLN A 39 -12.15 11.23 0.83
C GLN A 39 -12.67 12.22 1.90
N GLU A 40 -12.07 12.19 3.08
CA GLU A 40 -12.34 13.10 4.19
C GLU A 40 -11.08 13.92 4.55
N ASP A 41 -11.26 15.15 5.02
CA ASP A 41 -10.13 15.93 5.54
C ASP A 41 -9.63 15.30 6.86
N ILE A 42 -8.35 14.94 6.91
CA ILE A 42 -7.77 14.27 8.07
C ILE A 42 -7.91 15.07 9.36
N LYS A 43 -7.93 16.41 9.33
CA LYS A 43 -8.14 17.19 10.56
C LYS A 43 -9.57 17.05 11.04
N GLN A 44 -10.55 17.05 10.14
CA GLN A 44 -11.95 16.77 10.48
C GLN A 44 -12.11 15.36 11.07
N VAL A 45 -11.42 14.36 10.52
CA VAL A 45 -11.39 13.00 11.09
C VAL A 45 -10.83 13.01 12.52
N TYR A 46 -9.77 13.77 12.77
CA TYR A 46 -9.23 13.89 14.12
C TYR A 46 -10.21 14.53 15.10
N HIS A 47 -10.95 15.55 14.67
CA HIS A 47 -12.01 16.15 15.48
C HIS A 47 -13.11 15.14 15.80
N LYS A 48 -13.59 14.43 14.77
CA LYS A 48 -14.61 13.38 14.89
C LYS A 48 -14.19 12.26 15.86
N LEU A 49 -12.95 11.79 15.79
CA LEU A 49 -12.49 10.63 16.56
C LEU A 49 -12.04 10.98 17.99
N PHE A 50 -11.53 12.18 18.23
CA PHE A 50 -10.76 12.46 19.45
C PHE A 50 -11.23 13.65 20.29
N ASP A 51 -12.09 14.54 19.79
CA ASP A 51 -12.43 15.76 20.55
C ASP A 51 -13.11 15.45 21.88
N GLU A 52 -14.08 14.54 21.91
CA GLU A 52 -14.74 14.16 23.16
C GLU A 52 -13.75 13.55 24.17
N ALA A 53 -12.81 12.74 23.69
CA ALA A 53 -11.76 12.13 24.52
C ALA A 53 -10.77 13.18 25.04
N LEU A 54 -10.45 14.16 24.21
CA LEU A 54 -9.60 15.28 24.53
C LEU A 54 -10.23 16.17 25.62
N GLU A 55 -11.52 16.48 25.50
CA GLU A 55 -12.29 17.21 26.51
C GLU A 55 -12.28 16.49 27.85
N ARG A 56 -12.63 15.19 27.87
CA ARG A 56 -12.59 14.36 29.08
C ARG A 56 -11.19 14.29 29.70
N TYR A 57 -10.15 14.26 28.88
CA TYR A 57 -8.77 14.26 29.35
C TYR A 57 -8.37 15.60 29.98
N ASN A 58 -8.64 16.71 29.29
CA ASN A 58 -8.29 18.06 29.70
C ASN A 58 -9.03 18.49 30.98
N ALA A 59 -10.31 18.13 31.12
CA ALA A 59 -11.11 18.40 32.32
C ALA A 59 -10.49 17.81 33.61
N LYS A 60 -9.69 16.74 33.50
CA LYS A 60 -9.01 16.09 34.63
C LYS A 60 -7.63 16.69 34.94
N GLN A 61 -7.09 17.55 34.08
CA GLN A 61 -5.73 18.08 34.25
C GLN A 61 -5.71 19.27 35.21
N LYS A 62 -4.90 19.16 36.27
CA LYS A 62 -4.65 20.26 37.21
C LYS A 62 -3.49 21.18 36.78
N ARG A 63 -2.58 20.67 35.95
CA ARG A 63 -1.41 21.42 35.49
C ARG A 63 -1.58 21.86 34.05
N LYS A 64 -1.34 23.14 33.78
CA LYS A 64 -1.51 23.73 32.43
C LYS A 64 -0.60 23.10 31.38
N ASP A 65 0.61 22.67 31.75
CA ASP A 65 1.58 22.02 30.85
C ASP A 65 1.11 20.65 30.32
N ARG A 66 0.11 20.04 30.96
CA ARG A 66 -0.47 18.75 30.55
C ARG A 66 -1.69 18.88 29.67
N LEU A 67 -2.28 20.08 29.57
CA LEU A 67 -3.40 20.32 28.67
C LEU A 67 -2.94 20.17 27.24
N ILE A 68 -3.83 19.64 26.40
CA ILE A 68 -3.57 19.45 24.99
C ILE A 68 -4.57 20.33 24.25
N ASP A 69 -4.05 21.36 23.57
CA ASP A 69 -4.92 22.32 22.87
C ASP A 69 -5.47 21.73 21.57
N ASN A 70 -4.64 20.98 20.84
CA ASN A 70 -5.01 20.36 19.57
C ASN A 70 -4.33 19.00 19.44
N TYR A 71 -5.13 17.93 19.40
CA TYR A 71 -4.60 16.57 19.39
C TYR A 71 -3.94 16.20 18.06
N TYR A 72 -4.49 16.66 16.92
CA TYR A 72 -3.86 16.50 15.61
C TYR A 72 -2.45 17.09 15.59
N GLU A 73 -2.28 18.35 16.04
CA GLU A 73 -0.97 19.00 16.11
C GLU A 73 -0.02 18.30 17.08
N LYS A 74 -0.54 17.76 18.18
CA LYS A 74 0.25 16.94 19.11
C LYS A 74 0.81 15.69 18.44
N ILE A 75 -0.01 14.96 17.67
CA ILE A 75 0.45 13.77 16.96
C ILE A 75 1.42 14.16 15.83
N ARG A 76 1.09 15.19 15.04
CA ARG A 76 1.95 15.70 13.95
C ARG A 76 3.35 16.08 14.40
N ARG A 77 3.48 16.69 15.58
CA ARG A 77 4.79 17.10 16.17
C ARG A 77 5.46 15.95 16.93
N GLY A 78 4.71 14.92 17.28
CA GLY A 78 5.20 13.73 17.95
C GLY A 78 6.06 12.87 17.03
N LYS A 79 6.87 11.99 17.64
CA LYS A 79 7.68 10.99 16.93
C LYS A 79 7.23 9.54 17.21
N GLN A 80 6.25 9.37 18.09
CA GLN A 80 5.83 8.04 18.57
C GLN A 80 4.80 7.40 17.65
N GLU A 81 3.83 8.19 17.16
CA GLU A 81 2.71 7.73 16.35
C GLU A 81 2.67 8.54 15.05
N LYS A 82 2.15 7.94 13.98
CA LYS A 82 1.90 8.66 12.71
C LYS A 82 0.49 9.24 12.72
N LEU A 83 0.28 10.29 11.92
CA LEU A 83 -1.05 10.87 11.73
C LEU A 83 -2.02 9.87 11.12
N PHE A 84 -1.53 9.10 10.14
CA PHE A 84 -2.24 8.04 9.45
C PHE A 84 -1.24 7.02 8.90
N HIS A 85 -1.76 5.91 8.41
CA HIS A 85 -1.02 4.88 7.68
C HIS A 85 -1.69 4.66 6.33
N GLU A 86 -0.88 4.23 5.36
CA GLU A 86 -1.33 3.86 4.02
C GLU A 86 -1.01 2.39 3.80
N VAL A 87 -1.97 1.62 3.29
CA VAL A 87 -1.73 0.28 2.74
C VAL A 87 -2.10 0.28 1.26
N ILE A 88 -1.28 -0.40 0.46
CA ILE A 88 -1.48 -0.52 -0.99
C ILE A 88 -1.62 -1.98 -1.35
N PHE A 89 -2.74 -2.35 -1.98
CA PHE A 89 -3.01 -3.69 -2.47
C PHE A 89 -2.97 -3.74 -4.00
N GLN A 90 -2.35 -4.80 -4.54
CA GLN A 90 -2.27 -5.06 -5.96
C GLN A 90 -2.39 -6.57 -6.23
N ILE A 91 -3.09 -6.91 -7.31
CA ILE A 91 -3.16 -8.27 -7.84
C ILE A 91 -2.29 -8.32 -9.11
N GLY A 92 -1.44 -9.34 -9.19
CA GLY A 92 -0.54 -9.53 -10.33
C GLY A 92 0.48 -8.39 -10.51
N ASN A 93 0.89 -8.19 -11.75
CA ASN A 93 1.86 -7.20 -12.21
C ASN A 93 1.48 -6.71 -13.63
N LYS A 94 2.31 -5.84 -14.22
CA LYS A 94 2.02 -5.23 -15.53
C LYS A 94 1.89 -6.24 -16.67
N ASP A 95 2.47 -7.44 -16.55
CA ASP A 95 2.50 -8.44 -17.62
C ASP A 95 1.27 -9.35 -17.56
N ASP A 96 0.66 -9.55 -16.36
CA ASP A 96 -0.45 -10.50 -16.14
C ASP A 96 -1.76 -9.84 -15.64
N MET A 97 -1.71 -8.55 -15.28
CA MET A 97 -2.82 -7.74 -14.76
C MET A 97 -2.71 -6.28 -15.26
N ASN A 98 -2.24 -6.06 -16.49
CA ASN A 98 -2.12 -4.71 -17.03
C ASN A 98 -3.46 -3.97 -16.98
N ALA A 99 -3.48 -2.71 -16.52
CA ALA A 99 -4.72 -1.96 -16.37
C ALA A 99 -5.44 -1.65 -17.71
N LYS A 100 -4.81 -1.88 -18.86
CA LYS A 100 -5.43 -1.79 -20.21
C LYS A 100 -6.03 -3.12 -20.71
N SER A 101 -5.83 -4.22 -20.00
CA SER A 101 -6.31 -5.56 -20.40
C SER A 101 -7.63 -5.93 -19.71
N GLU A 102 -8.28 -6.99 -20.20
CA GLU A 102 -9.45 -7.60 -19.54
C GLU A 102 -9.12 -8.09 -18.13
N ASP A 103 -7.92 -8.62 -17.92
CA ASP A 103 -7.40 -9.01 -16.62
C ASP A 103 -7.25 -7.79 -15.68
N GLY A 104 -6.82 -6.63 -16.20
CA GLY A 104 -6.82 -5.39 -15.43
C GLY A 104 -8.22 -4.98 -14.96
N LEU A 105 -9.24 -5.13 -15.82
CA LEU A 105 -10.65 -4.89 -15.43
C LEU A 105 -11.15 -5.93 -14.43
N LEU A 106 -10.68 -7.17 -14.50
CA LEU A 106 -10.94 -8.19 -13.49
C LEU A 106 -10.33 -7.80 -12.14
N ALA A 107 -9.08 -7.36 -12.12
CA ALA A 107 -8.43 -6.87 -10.90
C ALA A 107 -9.20 -5.69 -10.29
N LYS A 108 -9.70 -4.76 -11.13
CA LYS A 108 -10.53 -3.64 -10.69
C LYS A 108 -11.76 -4.12 -9.89
N ARG A 109 -12.50 -5.11 -10.42
CA ARG A 109 -13.70 -5.65 -9.76
C ARG A 109 -13.35 -6.31 -8.42
N ILE A 110 -12.32 -7.15 -8.40
CA ILE A 110 -11.88 -7.83 -7.17
C ILE A 110 -11.45 -6.83 -6.10
N LEU A 111 -10.64 -5.83 -6.45
CA LEU A 111 -10.18 -4.81 -5.50
C LEU A 111 -11.32 -3.91 -5.01
N THR A 112 -12.33 -3.66 -5.84
CA THR A 112 -13.53 -2.90 -5.44
C THR A 112 -14.31 -3.67 -4.37
N GLU A 113 -14.60 -4.95 -4.60
CA GLU A 113 -15.32 -5.78 -3.63
C GLU A 113 -14.52 -5.98 -2.33
N PHE A 114 -13.20 -6.13 -2.44
CA PHE A 114 -12.33 -6.18 -1.26
C PHE A 114 -12.43 -4.91 -0.40
N MET A 115 -12.54 -3.73 -1.03
CA MET A 115 -12.65 -2.43 -0.37
C MET A 115 -14.02 -2.25 0.32
N ASP A 116 -15.10 -2.71 -0.30
CA ASP A 116 -16.48 -2.56 0.22
C ASP A 116 -16.65 -3.15 1.64
N GLU A 117 -15.91 -4.21 1.94
CA GLU A 117 -15.94 -4.89 3.23
C GLU A 117 -14.78 -4.48 4.17
N PHE A 118 -13.81 -3.68 3.69
CA PHE A 118 -12.56 -3.39 4.40
C PHE A 118 -12.78 -2.69 5.75
N GLN A 119 -13.60 -1.64 5.79
CA GLN A 119 -13.84 -0.88 7.02
C GLN A 119 -14.55 -1.72 8.09
N ALA A 120 -15.44 -2.64 7.68
CA ALA A 120 -16.17 -3.51 8.60
C ALA A 120 -15.25 -4.55 9.25
N ARG A 121 -14.29 -5.09 8.49
CA ARG A 121 -13.25 -6.01 9.02
C ARG A 121 -12.27 -5.31 9.96
N ASN A 122 -12.03 -4.01 9.75
CA ASN A 122 -10.99 -3.23 10.43
C ASN A 122 -11.59 -2.07 11.28
N PRO A 123 -12.34 -2.36 12.36
CA PRO A 123 -13.10 -1.33 13.10
C PRO A 123 -12.22 -0.29 13.81
N TYR A 124 -10.94 -0.60 14.09
CA TYR A 124 -10.01 0.32 14.75
C TYR A 124 -9.13 1.10 13.77
N LEU A 125 -9.33 0.88 12.46
CA LEU A 125 -8.63 1.56 11.38
C LEU A 125 -9.66 2.40 10.62
N TYR A 126 -9.83 3.66 11.02
CA TYR A 126 -10.78 4.56 10.37
C TYR A 126 -10.25 4.98 9.00
N VAL A 127 -10.83 4.44 7.93
CA VAL A 127 -10.48 4.79 6.55
C VAL A 127 -11.06 6.15 6.21
N PHE A 128 -10.19 7.08 5.83
CA PHE A 128 -10.60 8.44 5.47
C PHE A 128 -10.31 8.77 4.00
N SER A 129 -9.48 7.97 3.32
CA SER A 129 -9.13 8.17 1.92
C SER A 129 -8.86 6.81 1.30
N ALA A 130 -9.56 6.47 0.22
CA ALA A 130 -9.37 5.21 -0.49
C ALA A 130 -9.58 5.37 -1.99
N HIS A 131 -8.57 4.95 -2.76
CA HIS A 131 -8.48 5.22 -4.20
C HIS A 131 -7.93 4.00 -4.95
N LEU A 132 -8.67 3.52 -5.94
CA LEU A 132 -8.23 2.50 -6.88
C LEU A 132 -7.74 3.17 -8.15
N HIS A 133 -6.44 3.04 -8.44
CA HIS A 133 -5.82 3.60 -9.63
C HIS A 133 -5.87 2.61 -10.78
N MET A 134 -6.46 3.05 -11.89
CA MET A 134 -6.53 2.35 -13.18
C MET A 134 -5.74 3.07 -14.28
N ASP A 135 -5.06 4.17 -13.93
CA ASP A 135 -4.34 5.07 -14.84
C ASP A 135 -2.82 4.85 -14.86
N GLU A 136 -2.34 3.83 -14.16
CA GLU A 136 -0.94 3.36 -14.20
C GLU A 136 -0.84 2.02 -14.96
N GLU A 137 0.29 1.32 -14.86
CA GLU A 137 0.51 0.04 -15.57
C GLU A 137 -0.30 -1.12 -14.95
N THR A 138 -0.44 -1.16 -13.63
CA THR A 138 -1.15 -2.24 -12.92
C THR A 138 -2.18 -1.64 -11.96
N PRO A 139 -3.43 -2.14 -11.93
CA PRO A 139 -4.43 -1.71 -10.98
C PRO A 139 -3.97 -1.89 -9.53
N HIS A 140 -4.09 -0.86 -8.71
CA HIS A 140 -3.73 -0.95 -7.30
C HIS A 140 -4.59 -0.02 -6.45
N LEU A 141 -4.90 -0.48 -5.24
CA LEU A 141 -5.79 0.17 -4.29
C LEU A 141 -4.98 0.78 -3.16
N HIS A 142 -5.06 2.09 -3.00
CA HIS A 142 -4.55 2.83 -1.84
C HIS A 142 -5.65 2.95 -0.78
N ILE A 143 -5.32 2.64 0.47
CA ILE A 143 -6.22 2.82 1.62
C ILE A 143 -5.46 3.55 2.72
N ASP A 144 -5.86 4.79 2.98
CA ASP A 144 -5.34 5.64 4.04
C ASP A 144 -6.27 5.62 5.26
N PHE A 145 -5.72 5.31 6.43
CA PHE A 145 -6.50 5.18 7.66
C PHE A 145 -5.82 5.76 8.90
N VAL A 146 -6.64 6.26 9.83
CA VAL A 146 -6.22 6.66 11.17
C VAL A 146 -6.47 5.48 12.12
N SER A 147 -5.40 4.97 12.73
CA SER A 147 -5.50 3.90 13.72
C SER A 147 -5.75 4.45 15.12
N TYR A 148 -6.75 3.91 15.82
CA TYR A 148 -7.12 4.40 17.13
C TYR A 148 -7.55 3.27 18.06
N ILE A 149 -7.49 3.52 19.36
CA ILE A 149 -8.01 2.63 20.39
C ILE A 149 -8.84 3.44 21.38
N THR A 150 -9.88 2.83 21.94
CA THR A 150 -10.74 3.40 22.98
C THR A 150 -10.50 2.70 24.33
N GLY A 151 -10.95 3.30 25.43
CA GLY A 151 -10.82 2.71 26.77
C GLY A 151 -9.38 2.64 27.32
N SER A 152 -8.44 3.42 26.77
CA SER A 152 -7.06 3.48 27.25
C SER A 152 -7.00 4.00 28.69
N LYS A 153 -6.27 3.27 29.56
CA LYS A 153 -6.05 3.67 30.97
C LYS A 153 -4.93 4.71 31.13
N ARG A 154 -4.19 5.04 30.06
CA ARG A 154 -3.07 5.98 30.08
C ARG A 154 -3.30 7.08 29.04
N GLY A 155 -3.15 8.33 29.46
CA GLY A 155 -3.34 9.49 28.58
C GLY A 155 -4.81 9.72 28.25
N LEU A 156 -5.10 10.07 26.99
CA LEU A 156 -6.47 10.10 26.46
C LEU A 156 -7.03 8.67 26.44
N ASP A 157 -8.33 8.55 26.73
CA ASP A 157 -9.03 7.26 26.70
C ASP A 157 -9.25 6.75 25.27
N THR A 158 -9.49 7.66 24.33
CA THR A 158 -9.43 7.42 22.88
C THR A 158 -8.19 8.08 22.31
N ARG A 159 -7.29 7.29 21.73
CA ARG A 159 -5.98 7.79 21.29
C ARG A 159 -5.49 7.08 20.04
N VAL A 160 -4.63 7.76 19.28
CA VAL A 160 -3.90 7.15 18.17
C VAL A 160 -2.96 6.09 18.71
N SER A 161 -3.04 4.88 18.16
CA SER A 161 -2.03 3.84 18.34
C SER A 161 -2.26 2.67 17.39
N LEU A 162 -1.37 2.50 16.41
CA LEU A 162 -1.46 1.35 15.49
C LEU A 162 -1.30 0.02 16.23
N LYS A 163 -0.31 -0.07 17.11
CA LYS A 163 -0.05 -1.30 17.86
C LYS A 163 -1.25 -1.72 18.71
N SER A 164 -1.88 -0.78 19.42
CA SER A 164 -3.03 -1.12 20.26
C SER A 164 -4.29 -1.39 19.44
N ALA A 165 -4.49 -0.70 18.30
CA ALA A 165 -5.57 -0.98 17.37
C ALA A 165 -5.49 -2.42 16.84
N LEU A 166 -4.33 -2.82 16.28
CA LEU A 166 -4.14 -4.17 15.75
C LEU A 166 -4.23 -5.25 16.83
N ALA A 167 -3.73 -4.97 18.05
CA ALA A 167 -3.90 -5.90 19.17
C ALA A 167 -5.36 -6.09 19.57
N ALA A 168 -6.20 -5.06 19.45
CA ALA A 168 -7.64 -5.15 19.70
C ALA A 168 -8.38 -5.97 18.63
N GLU A 169 -7.82 -6.05 17.41
CA GLU A 169 -8.28 -6.91 16.32
C GLU A 169 -7.72 -8.35 16.42
N GLY A 170 -6.96 -8.66 17.48
CA GLY A 170 -6.44 -10.01 17.73
C GLY A 170 -5.02 -10.26 17.23
N PHE A 171 -4.36 -9.26 16.62
CA PHE A 171 -2.99 -9.38 16.17
C PHE A 171 -2.05 -9.09 17.33
N THR A 172 -1.62 -10.15 18.02
CA THR A 172 -0.62 -10.06 19.09
C THR A 172 0.74 -10.41 18.50
N GLY A 173 1.56 -9.37 18.27
CA GLY A 173 2.93 -9.55 17.81
C GLY A 173 3.72 -10.42 18.79
N GLY A 174 4.66 -11.21 18.30
CA GLY A 174 5.38 -12.18 19.14
C GLY A 174 6.90 -12.17 18.95
N THR A 175 7.38 -11.90 17.74
CA THR A 175 8.80 -11.89 17.40
C THR A 175 9.13 -10.70 16.51
N ARG A 176 10.42 -10.41 16.33
CA ARG A 176 10.89 -9.30 15.47
C ARG A 176 10.44 -9.43 14.00
N GLY A 177 10.12 -10.65 13.54
CA GLY A 177 9.61 -10.93 12.19
C GLY A 177 8.08 -11.05 12.10
N ALA A 178 7.39 -11.29 13.22
CA ALA A 178 5.93 -11.42 13.30
C ALA A 178 5.37 -10.31 14.19
N THR A 179 5.48 -9.07 13.70
CA THR A 179 4.83 -7.91 14.31
C THR A 179 3.33 -7.97 14.08
N GLU A 180 2.57 -7.23 14.89
CA GLU A 180 1.12 -7.05 14.74
C GLU A 180 0.77 -6.63 13.30
N LEU A 181 1.54 -5.70 12.76
CA LEU A 181 1.40 -5.20 11.40
C LEU A 181 1.61 -6.28 10.33
N ASN A 182 2.64 -7.13 10.48
CA ASN A 182 2.90 -8.19 9.50
C ASN A 182 1.81 -9.27 9.54
N GLN A 183 1.30 -9.61 10.73
CA GLN A 183 0.20 -10.56 10.88
C GLN A 183 -1.08 -10.00 10.27
N TRP A 184 -1.37 -8.73 10.52
CA TRP A 184 -2.52 -8.03 9.94
C TRP A 184 -2.45 -7.97 8.41
N ILE A 185 -1.30 -7.56 7.83
CA ILE A 185 -1.11 -7.56 6.37
C ILE A 185 -1.30 -8.97 5.80
N ALA A 186 -0.76 -10.00 6.45
CA ALA A 186 -0.95 -11.37 6.00
C ALA A 186 -2.43 -11.79 6.03
N SER A 187 -3.18 -11.39 7.07
CA SER A 187 -4.62 -11.60 7.17
C SER A 187 -5.37 -10.91 6.03
N GLU A 188 -5.10 -9.63 5.78
CA GLU A 188 -5.77 -8.90 4.68
C GLU A 188 -5.45 -9.49 3.29
N LYS A 189 -4.26 -10.07 3.11
CA LYS A 189 -3.96 -10.83 1.87
C LYS A 189 -4.79 -12.10 1.75
N GLN A 190 -5.10 -12.79 2.86
CA GLN A 190 -6.00 -13.94 2.86
C GLN A 190 -7.43 -13.52 2.55
N GLU A 191 -7.89 -12.39 3.09
CA GLU A 191 -9.20 -11.84 2.76
C GLU A 191 -9.29 -11.49 1.27
N LEU A 192 -8.27 -10.81 0.72
CA LEU A 192 -8.22 -10.53 -0.71
C LEU A 192 -8.16 -11.81 -1.56
N ALA A 193 -7.46 -12.85 -1.13
CA ALA A 193 -7.46 -14.15 -1.80
C ALA A 193 -8.85 -14.80 -1.79
N THR A 194 -9.59 -14.67 -0.69
CA THR A 194 -10.97 -15.17 -0.59
C THR A 194 -11.90 -14.43 -1.55
N VAL A 195 -11.70 -13.11 -1.76
CA VAL A 195 -12.41 -12.36 -2.80
C VAL A 195 -12.00 -12.86 -4.19
N MET A 196 -10.70 -13.03 -4.44
CA MET A 196 -10.17 -13.52 -5.73
C MET A 196 -10.78 -14.87 -6.14
N GLU A 197 -10.96 -15.80 -5.20
CA GLU A 197 -11.56 -17.12 -5.45
C GLU A 197 -12.99 -17.02 -5.99
N ARG A 198 -13.79 -16.05 -5.53
CA ARG A 198 -15.16 -15.81 -6.04
C ARG A 198 -15.18 -15.41 -7.51
N TYR A 199 -14.05 -14.90 -8.02
CA TYR A 199 -13.83 -14.53 -9.41
C TYR A 199 -13.03 -15.58 -10.20
N GLY A 200 -12.77 -16.77 -9.62
CA GLY A 200 -12.02 -17.85 -10.27
C GLY A 200 -10.50 -17.59 -10.36
N VAL A 201 -9.98 -16.73 -9.49
CA VAL A 201 -8.55 -16.41 -9.41
C VAL A 201 -7.96 -17.00 -8.13
N GLU A 202 -6.93 -17.83 -8.28
CA GLU A 202 -6.24 -18.48 -7.16
C GLU A 202 -4.98 -17.69 -6.78
N TRP A 203 -4.69 -17.63 -5.48
CA TRP A 203 -3.53 -16.89 -4.99
C TRP A 203 -2.22 -17.69 -5.14
N LEU A 204 -1.38 -17.25 -6.08
CA LEU A 204 -0.01 -17.75 -6.25
C LEU A 204 0.92 -17.23 -5.16
N GLN A 205 1.34 -18.12 -4.26
CA GLN A 205 2.31 -17.82 -3.21
C GLN A 205 3.74 -18.18 -3.66
N LYS A 206 4.53 -17.17 -4.04
CA LYS A 206 5.91 -17.37 -4.57
C LYS A 206 6.93 -17.87 -3.54
N GLY A 207 6.58 -17.94 -2.25
CA GLY A 207 7.50 -18.39 -1.18
C GLY A 207 8.74 -17.52 -0.97
N THR A 208 8.88 -16.41 -1.71
CA THR A 208 10.01 -15.49 -1.62
C THR A 208 9.65 -14.28 -0.76
N HIS A 209 10.52 -13.95 0.19
CA HIS A 209 10.41 -12.73 0.98
C HIS A 209 11.36 -11.67 0.40
N GLU A 210 11.03 -11.14 -0.78
CA GLU A 210 11.78 -10.03 -1.35
C GLU A 210 11.52 -8.75 -0.55
N LYS A 211 12.56 -7.94 -0.34
CA LYS A 211 12.39 -6.61 0.25
C LYS A 211 11.51 -5.77 -0.67
N HIS A 212 10.50 -5.12 -0.10
CA HIS A 212 9.77 -4.08 -0.81
C HIS A 212 10.73 -2.95 -1.22
N LEU A 213 10.68 -2.59 -2.49
CA LEU A 213 11.45 -1.50 -3.08
C LEU A 213 10.51 -0.33 -3.34
N SER A 214 11.02 0.90 -3.20
CA SER A 214 10.29 2.05 -3.75
C SER A 214 10.18 1.94 -5.28
N VAL A 215 9.20 2.61 -5.90
CA VAL A 215 9.02 2.62 -7.37
C VAL A 215 10.34 2.92 -8.09
N LEU A 216 11.07 3.96 -7.64
CA LEU A 216 12.36 4.33 -8.22
C LEU A 216 13.43 3.24 -8.06
N GLU A 217 13.48 2.56 -6.91
CA GLU A 217 14.44 1.46 -6.69
C GLU A 217 14.08 0.23 -7.52
N PHE A 218 12.79 -0.06 -7.68
CA PHE A 218 12.30 -1.12 -8.54
C PHE A 218 12.64 -0.83 -10.01
N GLU A 219 12.34 0.36 -10.52
CA GLU A 219 12.70 0.79 -11.88
C GLU A 219 14.21 0.68 -12.13
N LYS A 220 15.05 1.06 -11.16
CA LYS A 220 16.51 0.90 -11.26
C LYS A 220 16.94 -0.57 -11.32
N LYS A 221 16.33 -1.44 -10.50
CA LYS A 221 16.61 -2.88 -10.49
C LYS A 221 16.23 -3.50 -11.85
N GLU A 222 15.06 -3.17 -12.38
CA GLU A 222 14.60 -3.69 -13.68
C GLU A 222 15.46 -3.17 -14.84
N ARG A 223 15.82 -1.88 -14.84
CA ARG A 223 16.75 -1.32 -15.85
C ARG A 223 18.14 -1.98 -15.80
N ALA A 224 18.63 -2.31 -14.61
CA ALA A 224 19.91 -3.01 -14.48
C ALA A 224 19.86 -4.44 -15.05
N LYS A 225 18.73 -5.14 -14.90
CA LYS A 225 18.51 -6.45 -15.54
C LYS A 225 18.46 -6.34 -17.06
N GLU A 226 17.70 -5.38 -17.58
CA GLU A 226 17.59 -5.12 -19.02
C GLU A 226 18.96 -4.82 -19.64
N VAL A 227 19.77 -3.97 -18.99
CA VAL A 227 21.15 -3.68 -19.45
C VAL A 227 22.02 -4.94 -19.44
N ALA A 228 21.92 -5.77 -18.40
CA ALA A 228 22.70 -7.02 -18.33
C ALA A 228 22.31 -8.02 -19.43
N GLU A 229 21.02 -8.13 -19.75
CA GLU A 229 20.53 -8.99 -20.83
C GLU A 229 20.99 -8.48 -22.20
N LEU A 230 20.86 -7.17 -22.45
CA LEU A 230 21.37 -6.55 -23.67
C LEU A 230 22.90 -6.70 -23.82
N ASP A 231 23.66 -6.58 -22.73
CA ASP A 231 25.11 -6.82 -22.74
C ASP A 231 25.44 -8.29 -23.06
N SER A 232 24.64 -9.23 -22.56
CA SER A 232 24.79 -10.65 -22.89
C SER A 232 24.54 -10.89 -24.39
N GLN A 233 23.42 -10.38 -24.93
CA GLN A 233 23.10 -10.49 -26.34
C GLN A 233 24.16 -9.83 -27.23
N LYS A 234 24.68 -8.66 -26.81
CA LYS A 234 25.75 -7.96 -27.53
C LYS A 234 27.04 -8.78 -27.57
N ARG A 235 27.41 -9.45 -26.47
CA ARG A 235 28.59 -10.34 -26.43
C ARG A 235 28.40 -11.54 -27.35
N GLU A 236 27.21 -12.14 -27.34
CA GLU A 236 26.88 -13.27 -28.22
C GLU A 236 26.96 -12.87 -29.70
N ILE A 237 26.31 -11.75 -30.08
CA ILE A 237 26.37 -11.23 -31.45
C ILE A 237 27.82 -10.88 -31.84
N SER A 238 28.58 -10.25 -30.95
CA SER A 238 29.99 -9.90 -31.22
C SER A 238 30.85 -11.14 -31.45
N SER A 239 30.61 -12.23 -30.70
CA SER A 239 31.25 -13.52 -30.89
C SER A 239 30.91 -14.13 -32.25
N VAL A 240 29.63 -14.12 -32.64
CA VAL A 240 29.17 -14.61 -33.95
C VAL A 240 29.79 -13.80 -35.09
N VAL A 241 29.85 -12.47 -34.97
CA VAL A 241 30.46 -11.59 -35.97
C VAL A 241 31.96 -11.88 -36.13
N LEU A 242 32.68 -12.11 -35.03
CA LEU A 242 34.09 -12.50 -35.07
C LEU A 242 34.29 -13.84 -35.79
N GLN A 243 33.50 -14.86 -35.45
CA GLN A 243 33.57 -16.18 -36.10
C GLN A 243 33.26 -16.11 -37.60
N LEU A 244 32.26 -15.31 -38.00
CA LEU A 244 31.95 -15.07 -39.41
C LEU A 244 33.09 -14.32 -40.13
N GLY A 245 33.72 -13.34 -39.46
CA GLY A 245 34.87 -12.61 -39.99
C GLY A 245 36.07 -13.52 -40.25
N GLU A 246 36.38 -14.42 -39.31
CA GLU A 246 37.43 -15.43 -39.47
C GLU A 246 37.12 -16.40 -40.61
N ALA A 247 35.88 -16.90 -40.69
CA ALA A 247 35.45 -17.81 -41.76
C ALA A 247 35.50 -17.18 -43.16
N VAL A 248 35.27 -15.86 -43.27
CA VAL A 248 35.41 -15.12 -44.53
C VAL A 248 36.88 -14.88 -44.88
N SER A 249 37.75 -14.66 -43.89
CA SER A 249 39.18 -14.43 -44.12
C SER A 249 39.95 -15.70 -44.50
N VAL A 250 39.48 -16.88 -44.08
CA VAL A 250 40.08 -18.19 -44.44
C VAL A 250 39.70 -18.66 -45.85
N LYS A 251 38.65 -18.06 -46.46
CA LYS A 251 38.17 -18.40 -47.81
C LYS A 251 38.72 -17.49 -48.93
N LYS A 252 39.55 -16.50 -48.60
CA LYS A 252 40.31 -15.66 -49.55
C LYS A 252 41.73 -16.16 -49.68
#